data_AF-A0A0L8GIT0-F1
#
_entry.id   AF-A0A0L8GIT0-F1
#
_cell.length_a   1.000
_cell.length_b   1.000
_cell.length_c   1.000
_cell.angle_alpha   90.00
_cell.angle_beta   90.00
_cell.angle_gamma   90.00
#
_symmetry.space_group_name_H-M   'P 1'
#
loop_
_entity.id
_entity.type
_entity.pdbx_description
1 polymer ?
#
loop_
_entity_poly.entity_id
_entity_poly.type
_entity_poly.pdbx_seq_one_letter_code
_entity_poly.pdbx_strand_id
1 'polypeptide(L)'
;ICPSSQRLVTSCCQLHQKENAKTSAKSYPNKIIRASPETSIRYLESNAYKETYGDKLVWELYRRNFKGQYPPPTRKKCIRAEYIATGNPCPICRDEFLVLHHTNVKLLQQFICPHSGEILPSIKTGICHQTFRTLQIEVAIAIDLGIIEMAVPFRKYNYSDYID
;
A
#
# COMPACT_ATOMS: atom_id res chain seq x y z
N ILE A 1 -62.72 27.54 -43.93
CA ILE A 1 -62.39 26.29 -44.65
C ILE A 1 -60.92 26.00 -44.35
N CYS A 2 -60.64 24.88 -43.68
CA CYS A 2 -59.36 24.55 -43.05
C CYS A 2 -58.18 24.48 -44.04
N PRO A 3 -56.95 24.88 -43.63
CA PRO A 3 -55.74 24.54 -44.37
C PRO A 3 -55.35 23.08 -44.09
N SER A 4 -55.07 22.36 -45.16
CA SER A 4 -54.70 20.95 -45.20
C SER A 4 -53.32 20.71 -44.59
N SER A 5 -53.35 20.03 -43.45
CA SER A 5 -52.44 18.99 -42.98
C SER A 5 -51.39 18.51 -43.99
N GLN A 6 -50.11 18.81 -43.70
CA GLN A 6 -49.03 17.83 -43.75
C GLN A 6 -48.07 18.08 -42.58
N ARG A 7 -48.36 17.45 -41.43
CA ARG A 7 -47.40 17.30 -40.32
C ARG A 7 -46.35 16.30 -40.77
N LEU A 8 -45.13 16.75 -41.05
CA LEU A 8 -43.97 15.87 -41.10
C LEU A 8 -43.77 15.30 -39.69
N VAL A 9 -44.07 14.02 -39.55
CA VAL A 9 -43.85 13.25 -38.32
C VAL A 9 -42.35 13.03 -38.22
N THR A 10 -41.63 13.98 -37.62
CA THR A 10 -40.25 13.73 -37.19
C THR A 10 -40.35 12.73 -36.04
N SER A 11 -40.09 11.47 -36.37
CA SER A 11 -40.03 10.34 -35.47
C SER A 11 -39.25 10.69 -34.20
N CYS A 12 -39.86 10.38 -33.07
CA CYS A 12 -39.37 10.52 -31.69
C CYS A 12 -38.14 9.62 -31.39
N CYS A 13 -37.32 9.29 -32.41
CA CYS A 13 -36.19 8.38 -32.35
C CYS A 13 -34.82 9.09 -32.41
N GLN A 14 -34.77 10.41 -32.25
CA GLN A 14 -33.54 11.16 -31.93
C GLN A 14 -33.50 11.65 -30.48
N LEU A 15 -34.12 10.93 -29.54
CA LEU A 15 -33.92 11.13 -28.09
C LEU A 15 -32.93 10.15 -27.46
N HIS A 16 -32.15 9.41 -28.25
CA HIS A 16 -31.26 8.36 -27.71
C HIS A 16 -29.79 8.41 -28.17
N GLN A 17 -29.27 9.56 -28.62
CA GLN A 17 -27.83 9.65 -28.97
C GLN A 17 -27.11 10.94 -28.55
N LYS A 18 -27.63 11.71 -27.59
CA LYS A 18 -26.87 12.82 -26.97
C LYS A 18 -27.06 12.92 -25.46
N GLU A 19 -27.07 11.79 -24.76
CA GLU A 19 -26.91 11.73 -23.30
C GLU A 19 -25.71 10.85 -22.92
N ASN A 20 -24.55 11.09 -23.55
CA ASN A 20 -23.28 10.59 -23.06
C ASN A 20 -22.17 11.61 -23.34
N ALA A 21 -22.45 12.88 -23.07
CA ALA A 21 -21.46 13.93 -23.12
C ALA A 21 -21.52 14.72 -21.81
N LYS A 22 -20.53 14.43 -20.96
CA LYS A 22 -20.08 15.22 -19.80
C LYS A 22 -20.82 14.97 -18.47
N THR A 23 -20.65 13.79 -17.91
CA THR A 23 -20.10 13.73 -16.54
C THR A 23 -18.60 13.52 -16.67
N SER A 24 -17.85 14.61 -16.90
CA SER A 24 -16.43 14.60 -16.62
C SER A 24 -16.28 14.36 -15.12
N ALA A 25 -16.09 13.10 -14.74
CA ALA A 25 -15.74 12.73 -13.38
C ALA A 25 -14.56 13.62 -12.99
N LYS A 26 -14.74 14.43 -11.94
CA LYS A 26 -13.65 15.25 -11.41
C LYS A 26 -12.53 14.28 -11.02
N SER A 27 -11.49 14.20 -11.85
CA SER A 27 -10.29 13.43 -11.57
C SER A 27 -9.57 14.16 -10.44
N TYR A 28 -9.75 13.66 -9.22
CA TYR A 28 -9.00 14.16 -8.08
C TYR A 28 -7.57 13.60 -8.20
N PRO A 29 -6.55 14.45 -8.31
CA PRO A 29 -5.20 14.06 -8.74
C PRO A 29 -4.44 13.14 -7.77
N ASN A 30 -5.07 12.69 -6.67
CA ASN A 30 -4.42 12.02 -5.55
C ASN A 30 -5.12 10.73 -5.10
N LYS A 31 -6.03 10.15 -5.91
CA LYS A 31 -6.67 8.88 -5.57
C LYS A 31 -5.65 7.75 -5.72
N ILE A 32 -5.39 6.99 -4.65
CA ILE A 32 -4.53 5.82 -4.73
C ILE A 32 -5.38 4.58 -5.02
N ILE A 33 -4.96 3.82 -6.02
CA ILE A 33 -5.41 2.45 -6.24
C ILE A 33 -4.21 1.55 -5.95
N ARG A 34 -4.28 0.75 -4.88
CA ARG A 34 -3.18 -0.17 -4.56
C ARG A 34 -3.15 -1.31 -5.56
N ALA A 35 -1.94 -1.66 -5.99
CA ALA A 35 -1.72 -2.83 -6.84
C ALA A 35 -2.08 -4.13 -6.08
N SER A 36 -2.25 -5.24 -6.79
CA SER A 36 -2.39 -6.56 -6.15
C SER A 36 -1.04 -7.05 -5.59
N PRO A 37 -1.03 -7.95 -4.60
CA PRO A 37 0.23 -8.52 -4.09
C PRO A 37 1.11 -9.13 -5.19
N GLU A 38 0.53 -9.86 -6.14
CA GLU A 38 1.25 -10.45 -7.28
C GLU A 38 1.90 -9.41 -8.19
N THR A 39 1.20 -8.30 -8.47
CA THR A 39 1.78 -7.19 -9.24
C THR A 39 2.91 -6.51 -8.48
N SER A 40 2.80 -6.42 -7.14
CA SER A 40 3.86 -5.88 -6.29
C SER A 40 5.12 -6.74 -6.33
N ILE A 41 5.00 -8.07 -6.29
CA ILE A 41 6.16 -8.99 -6.43
C ILE A 41 6.86 -8.76 -7.76
N ARG A 42 6.11 -8.74 -8.86
CA ARG A 42 6.65 -8.49 -10.20
C ARG A 42 7.31 -7.12 -10.32
N TYR A 43 6.76 -6.12 -9.64
CA TYR A 43 7.32 -4.77 -9.62
C TYR A 43 8.71 -4.75 -8.96
N LEU A 44 8.91 -5.43 -7.84
CA LEU A 44 10.22 -5.49 -7.17
C LEU A 44 11.32 -6.12 -8.04
N GLU A 45 10.95 -6.96 -9.00
CA GLU A 45 11.88 -7.60 -9.94
C GLU A 45 12.11 -6.76 -11.21
N SER A 46 11.26 -5.77 -11.45
CA SER A 46 11.28 -4.94 -12.65
C SER A 46 12.47 -3.98 -12.69
N ASN A 47 12.85 -3.56 -13.90
CA ASN A 47 13.88 -2.53 -14.10
C ASN A 47 13.47 -1.17 -13.52
N ALA A 48 12.17 -0.85 -13.54
CA ALA A 48 11.66 0.39 -12.97
C ALA A 48 11.95 0.51 -11.46
N TYR A 49 11.84 -0.61 -10.72
CA TYR A 49 12.19 -0.62 -9.30
C TYR A 49 13.70 -0.41 -9.07
N LYS A 50 14.54 -1.06 -9.90
CA LYS A 50 16.00 -0.91 -9.84
C LYS A 50 16.45 0.51 -10.20
N GLU A 51 15.84 1.15 -11.19
CA GLU A 51 16.16 2.52 -11.56
C GLU A 51 15.77 3.53 -10.46
N THR A 52 14.66 3.28 -9.76
CA THR A 52 14.13 4.20 -8.74
C THR A 52 14.79 4.05 -7.38
N TYR A 53 15.06 2.82 -6.92
CA TYR A 53 15.62 2.54 -5.60
C TYR A 53 17.07 2.03 -5.64
N GLY A 54 17.48 1.37 -6.72
CA GLY A 54 18.81 0.75 -6.84
C GLY A 54 19.01 -0.36 -5.82
N ASP A 55 20.20 -0.38 -5.22
CA ASP A 55 20.58 -1.34 -4.17
C ASP A 55 20.16 -0.87 -2.76
N LYS A 56 19.50 0.28 -2.65
CA LYS A 56 19.12 0.90 -1.38
C LYS A 56 17.77 0.38 -0.88
N LEU A 57 17.56 0.50 0.42
CA LEU A 57 16.26 0.17 1.02
C LEU A 57 15.21 1.22 0.63
N VAL A 58 13.94 0.80 0.49
CA VAL A 58 12.84 1.68 0.08
C VAL A 58 12.72 2.95 0.93
N TRP A 59 12.98 2.84 2.23
CA TRP A 59 12.82 3.94 3.19
C TRP A 59 14.08 4.79 3.37
N GLU A 60 15.22 4.42 2.77
CA GLU A 60 16.51 5.09 2.97
C GLU A 60 16.55 6.49 2.36
N LEU A 61 15.94 6.65 1.19
CA LEU A 61 15.84 7.94 0.49
C LEU A 61 14.76 8.86 1.08
N TYR A 62 14.05 8.43 2.12
CA TYR A 62 12.94 9.17 2.69
C TYR A 62 13.34 9.97 3.92
N ARG A 63 13.01 11.28 3.89
CA ARG A 63 13.21 12.17 5.04
C ARG A 63 11.90 12.81 5.48
N ARG A 64 11.61 12.72 6.78
CA ARG A 64 10.45 13.37 7.39
C ARG A 64 10.76 14.83 7.72
N ASN A 65 9.76 15.68 7.50
CA ASN A 65 9.78 17.07 7.94
C ASN A 65 9.16 17.15 9.34
N PHE A 66 9.92 17.59 10.33
CA PHE A 66 9.47 17.87 11.70
C PHE A 66 10.32 18.99 12.31
N LYS A 67 9.84 19.61 13.38
CA LYS A 67 10.53 20.72 14.06
C LYS A 67 11.49 20.17 15.13
N GLY A 68 12.69 20.73 15.20
CA GLY A 68 13.68 20.42 16.23
C GLY A 68 14.58 19.23 15.88
N GLN A 69 15.47 18.87 16.82
CA GLN A 69 16.44 17.79 16.64
C GLN A 69 15.80 16.40 16.78
N TYR A 70 14.87 16.25 17.71
CA TYR A 70 14.26 14.96 18.02
C TYR A 70 12.94 14.77 17.26
N PRO A 71 12.78 13.66 16.52
CA PRO A 71 11.55 13.40 15.78
C PRO A 71 10.38 13.10 16.73
N PRO A 72 9.20 13.70 16.53
CA PRO A 72 7.98 13.21 17.17
C PRO A 72 7.60 11.83 16.58
N PRO A 73 6.67 11.11 17.25
CA PRO A 73 6.09 9.90 16.68
C PRO A 73 5.54 10.13 15.28
N THR A 74 5.45 9.06 14.48
CA THR A 74 4.98 9.17 13.11
C THR A 74 3.49 9.53 13.06
N ARG A 75 3.02 9.94 11.87
CA ARG A 75 1.61 10.28 11.71
C ARG A 75 0.74 9.01 11.74
N LYS A 76 -0.53 9.15 12.16
CA LYS A 76 -1.47 8.02 12.25
C LYS A 76 -1.67 7.31 10.90
N LYS A 77 -1.96 8.07 9.84
CA LYS A 77 -2.16 7.59 8.47
C LYS A 77 -1.78 8.68 7.45
N CYS A 78 -1.22 8.28 6.31
CA CYS A 78 -0.95 9.17 5.18
C CYS A 78 -2.18 9.33 4.25
N ILE A 79 -2.94 8.24 4.10
CA ILE A 79 -4.07 8.14 3.18
C ILE A 79 -5.36 8.34 3.97
N ARG A 80 -6.27 9.18 3.47
CA ARG A 80 -7.59 9.43 4.06
C ARG A 80 -8.64 9.35 2.95
N ALA A 81 -9.68 8.54 3.16
CA ALA A 81 -10.76 8.35 2.19
C ALA A 81 -10.23 8.09 0.76
N GLU A 82 -9.24 7.20 0.62
CA GLU A 82 -8.58 6.84 -0.65
C GLU A 82 -7.66 7.90 -1.27
N TYR A 83 -7.52 9.07 -0.65
CA TYR A 83 -6.64 10.14 -1.13
C TYR A 83 -5.38 10.31 -0.29
N ILE A 84 -4.26 10.65 -0.95
CA ILE A 84 -3.07 11.14 -0.25
C ILE A 84 -3.39 12.51 0.35
N ALA A 85 -3.61 12.54 1.66
CA ALA A 85 -3.92 13.76 2.38
C ALA A 85 -2.66 14.51 2.86
N THR A 86 -1.47 14.01 2.53
CA THR A 86 -0.19 14.51 3.08
C THR A 86 0.72 14.93 1.93
N GLY A 87 1.34 16.11 1.99
CA GLY A 87 2.28 16.56 0.95
C GLY A 87 3.56 15.72 0.86
N ASN A 88 4.03 15.15 1.98
CA ASN A 88 5.19 14.26 2.03
C ASN A 88 4.77 12.87 2.59
N PRO A 89 4.12 12.01 1.78
CA PRO A 89 3.62 10.68 2.21
C PRO A 89 4.75 9.72 2.61
N CYS A 90 4.42 8.64 3.30
CA CYS A 90 5.41 7.64 3.70
C CYS A 90 5.99 6.87 2.49
N PRO A 91 7.16 6.21 2.59
CA PRO A 91 7.76 5.46 1.49
C PRO A 91 6.80 4.43 0.84
N ILE A 92 6.05 3.72 1.68
CA ILE A 92 5.03 2.74 1.23
C ILE A 92 3.75 3.42 0.70
N CYS A 93 3.45 4.63 1.17
CA CYS A 93 2.21 5.32 0.87
C CYS A 93 2.30 6.18 -0.40
N ARG A 94 3.52 6.49 -0.85
CA ARG A 94 3.79 7.33 -2.02
C ARG A 94 3.72 6.51 -3.32
N ASP A 95 4.02 5.22 -3.22
CA ASP A 95 4.20 4.30 -4.33
C ASP A 95 3.11 3.23 -4.25
N GLU A 96 2.34 3.11 -5.33
CA GLU A 96 1.15 2.28 -5.39
C GLU A 96 1.47 0.79 -5.51
N PHE A 97 2.65 0.48 -6.04
CA PHE A 97 3.13 -0.88 -6.27
C PHE A 97 3.79 -1.48 -5.03
N LEU A 98 4.07 -0.70 -4.00
CA LEU A 98 4.64 -1.19 -2.74
C LEU A 98 3.53 -1.64 -1.79
N VAL A 99 3.18 -2.92 -1.89
CA VAL A 99 2.11 -3.53 -1.10
C VAL A 99 2.70 -4.46 -0.06
N LEU A 100 2.44 -4.14 1.21
CA LEU A 100 2.80 -5.00 2.33
C LEU A 100 1.84 -6.20 2.35
N HIS A 101 2.40 -7.39 2.13
CA HIS A 101 1.68 -8.65 2.14
C HIS A 101 2.65 -9.76 2.54
N HIS A 102 2.20 -10.78 3.27
CA HIS A 102 3.02 -11.89 3.77
C HIS A 102 3.76 -12.67 2.67
N THR A 103 3.22 -12.72 1.45
CA THR A 103 3.88 -13.34 0.28
C THR A 103 5.06 -12.53 -0.24
N ASN A 104 5.11 -11.22 0.04
CA ASN A 104 6.07 -10.29 -0.53
C ASN A 104 7.32 -10.22 0.35
N VAL A 105 8.01 -11.36 0.49
CA VAL A 105 9.15 -11.53 1.39
C VAL A 105 10.26 -10.51 1.13
N LYS A 106 10.58 -10.26 -0.15
CA LYS A 106 11.61 -9.30 -0.57
C LYS A 106 11.33 -7.88 -0.06
N LEU A 107 10.07 -7.50 0.08
CA LEU A 107 9.69 -6.18 0.62
C LEU A 107 9.71 -6.19 2.15
N LEU A 108 9.14 -7.24 2.78
CA LEU A 108 9.08 -7.35 4.24
C LEU A 108 10.47 -7.40 4.88
N GLN A 109 11.41 -8.12 4.28
CA GLN A 109 12.80 -8.21 4.74
C GLN A 109 13.49 -6.84 4.84
N GLN A 110 13.13 -5.87 4.00
CA GLN A 110 13.71 -4.51 4.06
C GLN A 110 13.33 -3.74 5.33
N PHE A 111 12.25 -4.16 6.01
CA PHE A 111 11.78 -3.56 7.26
C PHE A 111 12.14 -4.41 8.49
N ILE A 112 12.83 -5.53 8.31
CA ILE A 112 13.29 -6.40 9.39
C ILE A 112 14.80 -6.20 9.57
N CYS A 113 15.27 -6.21 10.81
CA CYS A 113 16.69 -6.21 11.10
C CYS A 113 17.31 -7.57 10.74
N PRO A 114 18.38 -7.62 9.92
CA PRO A 114 18.97 -8.89 9.47
C PRO A 114 19.61 -9.70 10.60
N HIS A 115 19.98 -9.05 11.72
CA HIS A 115 20.63 -9.73 12.85
C HIS A 115 19.68 -10.09 13.98
N SER A 116 18.74 -9.20 14.33
CA SER A 116 17.81 -9.45 15.44
C SER A 116 16.51 -10.12 15.00
N GLY A 117 16.15 -10.06 13.72
CA GLY A 117 14.83 -10.50 13.24
C GLY A 117 13.68 -9.60 13.70
N GLU A 118 13.96 -8.51 14.39
CA GLU A 118 12.94 -7.57 14.86
C GLU A 118 12.55 -6.58 13.77
N ILE A 119 11.27 -6.17 13.79
CA ILE A 119 10.74 -5.17 12.88
C ILE A 119 11.30 -3.79 13.26
N LEU A 120 11.84 -3.08 12.27
CA LEU A 120 12.39 -1.73 12.47
C LEU A 120 11.29 -0.75 12.90
N PRO A 121 11.54 0.09 13.93
CA PRO A 121 10.52 1.00 14.44
C PRO A 121 10.14 2.06 13.40
N SER A 122 8.87 2.46 13.39
CA SER A 122 8.34 3.45 12.44
C SER A 122 9.07 4.79 12.44
N ILE A 123 9.69 5.18 13.56
CA ILE A 123 10.50 6.41 13.65
C ILE A 123 11.75 6.31 12.74
N LYS A 124 12.36 5.13 12.63
CA LYS A 124 13.53 4.88 11.77
C LYS A 124 13.15 4.79 10.30
N THR A 125 12.11 4.03 9.99
CA THR A 125 11.67 3.77 8.61
C THR A 125 10.77 4.87 8.03
N GLY A 126 10.25 5.76 8.87
CA GLY A 126 9.43 6.90 8.44
C GLY A 126 8.00 6.54 7.99
N ILE A 127 7.54 5.32 8.22
CA ILE A 127 6.19 4.86 7.85
C ILE A 127 5.11 5.34 8.82
N CYS A 128 3.87 5.45 8.36
CA CYS A 128 2.76 5.87 9.22
C CYS A 128 2.33 4.73 10.18
N HIS A 129 1.67 5.05 11.29
CA HIS A 129 1.25 4.02 12.26
C HIS A 129 0.33 2.96 11.66
N GLN A 130 -0.57 3.34 10.75
CA GLN A 130 -1.45 2.38 10.08
C GLN A 130 -0.65 1.36 9.27
N THR A 131 0.28 1.81 8.43
CA THR A 131 1.12 0.92 7.63
C THR A 131 2.08 0.10 8.50
N PHE A 132 2.57 0.67 9.61
CA PHE A 132 3.37 -0.08 10.57
C PHE A 132 2.58 -1.21 11.24
N ARG A 133 1.32 -0.97 11.62
CA ARG A 133 0.46 -2.02 12.15
C ARG A 133 0.20 -3.11 11.09
N THR A 134 -0.06 -2.72 9.84
CA THR A 134 -0.18 -3.68 8.74
C THR A 134 1.10 -4.50 8.58
N LEU A 135 2.26 -3.86 8.58
CA LEU A 135 3.56 -4.54 8.54
C LEU A 135 3.70 -5.58 9.65
N GLN A 136 3.35 -5.23 10.89
CA GLN A 136 3.42 -6.17 12.02
C GLN A 136 2.52 -7.39 11.82
N ILE A 137 1.30 -7.18 11.33
CA ILE A 137 0.35 -8.27 11.05
C ILE A 137 0.88 -9.17 9.93
N GLU A 138 1.31 -8.60 8.81
CA GLU A 138 1.81 -9.37 7.66
C GLU A 138 3.08 -10.16 8.00
N VAL A 139 3.98 -9.59 8.82
CA VAL A 139 5.17 -10.30 9.30
C VAL A 139 4.79 -11.43 10.26
N ALA A 140 3.84 -11.21 11.17
CA ALA A 140 3.35 -12.26 12.06
C ALA A 140 2.75 -13.43 11.26
N ILE A 141 1.89 -13.13 10.27
CA ILE A 141 1.32 -14.13 9.36
C ILE A 141 2.44 -14.86 8.59
N ALA A 142 3.43 -14.13 8.08
CA ALA A 142 4.55 -14.73 7.34
C ALA A 142 5.40 -15.66 8.21
N ILE A 143 5.57 -15.34 9.50
CA ILE A 143 6.22 -16.19 10.49
C ILE A 143 5.39 -17.44 10.77
N ASP A 144 4.08 -17.28 11.01
CA ASP A 144 3.17 -18.40 11.28
C ASP A 144 3.10 -19.39 10.11
N LEU A 145 3.18 -18.88 8.87
CA LEU A 145 3.24 -19.69 7.65
C LEU A 145 4.64 -20.30 7.38
N GLY A 146 5.67 -19.90 8.13
CA GLY A 146 7.04 -20.33 7.91
C GLY A 146 7.68 -19.77 6.63
N ILE A 147 7.18 -18.65 6.12
CA ILE A 147 7.72 -17.96 4.92
C ILE A 147 8.95 -17.13 5.28
N ILE A 148 8.94 -16.51 6.46
CA ILE A 148 10.09 -15.74 7.00
C ILE A 148 10.77 -16.57 8.06
N GLU A 149 12.08 -16.71 7.94
CA GLU A 149 12.91 -17.38 8.95
C GLU A 149 13.05 -16.49 10.20
N MET A 150 12.86 -17.10 11.37
CA MET A 150 13.10 -16.45 12.66
C MET A 150 13.84 -17.39 13.60
N ALA A 151 14.59 -16.82 14.54
CA ALA A 151 15.25 -17.59 15.58
C ALA A 151 14.22 -18.08 16.62
N VAL A 152 13.96 -19.39 16.65
CA VAL A 152 13.10 -20.02 17.65
C VAL A 152 13.98 -20.63 18.74
N PRO A 153 13.77 -20.28 20.03
CA PRO A 153 14.57 -20.85 21.10
C PRO A 153 14.19 -22.32 21.35
N PHE A 154 15.20 -23.16 21.62
CA PHE A 154 14.97 -24.54 22.04
C PHE A 154 14.47 -24.59 23.48
N ARG A 155 13.29 -25.21 23.69
CA ARG A 155 12.76 -25.49 25.03
C ARG A 155 13.18 -26.88 25.49
N LYS A 156 13.84 -26.95 26.65
CA LYS A 156 14.16 -28.23 27.32
C LYS A 156 13.03 -28.61 28.26
N TYR A 157 12.61 -29.87 28.22
CA TYR A 157 11.61 -30.44 29.12
C TYR A 157 12.27 -31.45 30.05
N ASN A 158 11.86 -31.48 31.31
CA ASN A 158 12.22 -32.55 32.23
C ASN A 158 11.15 -33.65 32.14
N TYR A 159 11.50 -34.80 31.57
CA TYR A 159 10.54 -35.89 31.36
C TYR A 159 10.17 -36.63 32.65
N SER A 160 10.97 -36.51 33.70
CA SER A 160 10.66 -37.10 35.01
C SER A 160 9.38 -36.54 35.63
N ASP A 161 8.97 -35.32 35.26
CA ASP A 161 7.75 -34.68 35.78
C ASP A 161 6.45 -35.30 35.21
N TYR A 162 6.55 -36.22 34.25
CA TYR A 162 5.42 -36.81 33.52
C TYR A 162 5.30 -38.34 33.65
N ILE A 163 6.22 -38.97 34.39
CA ILE A 163 6.22 -40.41 34.61
C ILE A 163 5.92 -40.62 36.10
N ASP A 164 4.64 -40.87 36.42
CA ASP A 164 4.17 -41.41 37.71
C ASP A 164 4.20 -42.95 37.69
#